data_AF-A0A645IEN6-F1
#
_entry.id   AF-A0A645IEN6-F1
#
_cell.length_a   1.000
_cell.length_b   1.000
_cell.length_c   1.000
_cell.angle_alpha   90.00
_cell.angle_beta   90.00
_cell.angle_gamma   90.00
#
_symmetry.space_group_name_H-M   'P 1'
#
loop_
_entity.id
_entity.type
_entity.pdbx_description
1 polymer ?
#
loop_
_entity_poly.entity_id
_entity_poly.type
_entity_poly.pdbx_seq_one_letter_code
_entity_poly.pdbx_strand_id
1 'polypeptide(L)' 'MRLHKGSRIFYRAANGRRKVEERNGIIQETYPSLFTVYIESQQSTVSFSYADILTREVEVQLESSGENLF' A
#
# COMPACT_ATOMS: atom_id res chain seq x y z
N MET A 1 3.02 -16.62 4.11
CA MET A 1 1.73 -15.97 3.82
C MET A 1 1.92 -15.05 2.61
N ARG A 2 1.49 -15.45 1.41
CA ARG A 2 1.60 -14.63 0.18
C ARG A 2 0.32 -14.81 -0.64
N LEU A 3 -0.74 -14.09 -0.30
CA LEU A 3 -2.06 -14.30 -0.92
C LEU A 3 -2.72 -13.03 -1.47
N HIS A 4 -1.95 -11.96 -1.62
CA HIS A 4 -2.50 -10.67 -2.07
C HIS A 4 -1.80 -10.10 -3.30
N LYS A 5 -0.93 -10.88 -3.97
CA LYS A 5 -0.27 -10.48 -5.22
C LYS A 5 -1.33 -10.33 -6.32
N GLY A 6 -1.44 -9.16 -6.92
CA GLY A 6 -2.45 -8.81 -7.92
C GLY A 6 -3.77 -8.28 -7.35
N SER A 7 -3.92 -8.19 -6.02
CA SER A 7 -5.11 -7.61 -5.41
C SER A 7 -5.09 -6.08 -5.49
N ARG A 8 -6.25 -5.49 -5.74
CA ARG A 8 -6.47 -4.05 -5.63
C ARG A 8 -6.55 -3.64 -4.17
N ILE A 9 -5.87 -2.55 -3.85
CA ILE A 9 -5.78 -1.98 -2.52
C ILE A 9 -5.96 -0.47 -2.58
N PHE A 10 -6.51 0.06 -1.51
CA PHE A 10 -6.44 1.47 -1.18
C PHE A 10 -5.25 1.66 -0.25
N TYR A 11 -4.33 2.57 -0.60
CA TYR A 11 -3.28 3.00 0.30
C TYR A 11 -3.45 4.46 0.69
N ARG A 12 -3.07 4.77 1.93
CA ARG A 12 -3.13 6.10 2.51
C ARG A 12 -1.75 6.43 3.07
N ALA A 13 -1.03 7.32 2.42
CA ALA A 13 0.30 7.74 2.82
C ALA A 13 0.26 9.16 3.40
N ALA A 14 0.85 9.35 4.59
CA ALA A 14 1.00 10.63 5.24
C ALA A 14 2.32 11.29 4.79
N ASN A 15 2.23 12.14 3.77
CA ASN A 15 3.38 12.80 3.19
C ASN A 15 3.65 14.10 3.98
N GLY A 16 4.28 13.98 5.16
CA GLY A 16 4.73 15.11 5.98
C GLY A 16 3.62 16.00 6.56
N ARG A 17 3.90 17.30 6.74
CA ARG A 17 3.25 18.22 7.71
C ARG A 17 1.73 18.43 7.63
N ARG A 18 1.00 17.88 6.65
CA ARG A 18 -0.48 17.92 6.66
C ARG A 18 -1.19 17.18 5.53
N LYS A 19 -0.45 16.57 4.58
CA LYS A 19 -1.05 16.04 3.36
C LYS A 19 -1.10 14.53 3.44
N VAL A 20 -2.32 14.03 3.62
CA VAL A 20 -2.60 12.60 3.51
C VAL A 20 -3.01 12.33 2.07
N GLU A 21 -2.28 11.45 1.40
CA GLU A 21 -2.54 11.04 0.03
C GLU A 21 -3.21 9.67 0.04
N GLU A 22 -4.44 9.62 -0.46
CA GLU A 22 -5.23 8.39 -0.60
C GLU A 22 -5.30 8.03 -2.09
N ARG A 23 -4.80 6.84 -2.44
CA ARG A 23 -4.81 6.37 -3.83
C ARG A 23 -5.07 4.87 -3.92
N ASN A 24 -5.55 4.50 -5.11
CA ASN A 24 -5.74 3.12 -5.52
C ASN A 24 -4.48 2.55 -6.15
N GLY A 25 -4.18 1.31 -5.83
CA GLY A 25 -3.10 0.58 -6.46
C GLY A 25 -3.30 -0.92 -6.45
N ILE A 26 -2.43 -1.63 -7.16
CA ILE A 26 -2.43 -3.08 -7.26
C ILE A 26 -1.15 -3.58 -6.61
N ILE A 27 -1.24 -4.50 -5.65
CA ILE A 27 -0.05 -5.13 -5.07
C ILE A 27 0.67 -5.90 -6.18
N GLN A 28 1.84 -5.42 -6.56
CA GLN A 28 2.70 -6.08 -7.54
C GLN A 28 3.44 -7.22 -6.89
N GLU A 29 4.18 -6.97 -5.81
CA GLU A 29 4.95 -8.02 -5.12
C GLU A 29 5.03 -7.78 -3.62
N THR A 30 5.11 -8.88 -2.87
CA THR A 30 5.32 -8.85 -1.42
C THR A 30 6.62 -9.56 -1.07
N TYR A 31 7.50 -8.83 -0.42
CA TYR A 31 8.79 -9.29 0.08
C TYR A 31 8.77 -9.32 1.62
N PRO A 32 9.66 -10.07 2.28
CA PRO A 32 9.69 -10.14 3.75
C PRO A 32 9.90 -8.79 4.45
N SER A 33 10.52 -7.82 3.77
CA SER A 33 10.86 -6.51 4.35
C SER A 33 10.07 -5.34 3.78
N LEU A 34 9.47 -5.50 2.59
CA LEU A 34 8.73 -4.45 1.90
C LEU A 34 7.73 -5.05 0.92
N PHE A 35 6.82 -4.24 0.39
CA PHE A 35 5.94 -4.63 -0.70
C PHE A 35 5.88 -3.52 -1.76
N THR A 36 5.62 -3.91 -3.00
CA THR A 36 5.47 -2.99 -4.12
C THR A 36 4.02 -2.91 -4.57
N VAL A 37 3.56 -1.70 -4.81
CA VAL A 37 2.21 -1.39 -5.26
C VAL A 37 2.31 -0.57 -6.54
N TYR A 38 1.61 -1.01 -7.57
CA TYR A 38 1.46 -0.26 -8.81
C TYR A 38 0.31 0.73 -8.68
N ILE A 39 0.60 2.02 -8.87
CA ILE A 39 -0.39 3.09 -8.74
C ILE A 39 -0.87 3.45 -10.14
N GLU A 40 -2.11 3.07 -10.48
CA GLU A 40 -2.69 3.30 -11.81
C GLU A 40 -2.74 4.80 -12.15
N SER A 41 -3.03 5.66 -11.16
CA SER A 41 -3.06 7.12 -11.34
C SER A 41 -1.70 7.74 -11.70
N GLN A 42 -0.59 7.11 -11.32
CA GLN A 42 0.77 7.61 -11.58
C GLN A 42 1.51 6.80 -12.65
N GLN A 43 0.90 5.71 -13.14
CA GLN A 43 1.55 4.69 -13.98
C GLN A 43 2.94 4.32 -13.45
N SER A 44 3.08 4.25 -12.12
CA SER A 44 4.35 4.09 -11.42
C SER A 44 4.21 3.09 -10.28
N THR A 45 5.28 2.34 -10.02
CA THR A 45 5.35 1.39 -8.91
C THR A 45 6.03 2.04 -7.71
N VAL A 46 5.38 1.98 -6.55
CA VAL A 46 5.88 2.49 -5.28
C VAL A 46 6.15 1.30 -4.35
N SER A 47 7.28 1.33 -3.67
CA SER A 47 7.66 0.34 -2.66
C SER A 47 7.50 0.92 -1.26
N PHE A 48 6.78 0.21 -0.40
CA PHE A 48 6.52 0.58 0.99
C PHE A 48 7.15 -0.46 1.93
N SER A 49 7.78 0.02 2.99
CA SER A 49 8.35 -0.86 4.01
C SER A 49 7.36 -1.12 5.13
N TYR A 50 7.52 -2.23 5.86
CA TYR A 50 6.70 -2.49 7.05
C TYR A 50 6.92 -1.47 8.17
N ALA A 51 8.06 -0.77 8.17
CA ALA A 51 8.32 0.30 9.12
C ALA A 51 7.35 1.47 8.92
N ASP A 52 7.06 1.84 7.68
CA ASP A 52 6.12 2.93 7.33
C ASP A 52 4.69 2.60 7.76
N ILE A 53 4.31 1.31 7.70
CA ILE A 53 3.02 0.83 8.23
C ILE A 53 3.01 0.92 9.76
N LEU A 54 4.10 0.48 10.39
CA LEU A 54 4.23 0.49 11.85
C LEU A 54 4.15 1.91 12.43
N THR A 55 4.72 2.90 11.74
CA THR A 55 4.66 4.32 12.12
C THR A 55 3.32 4.98 11.80
N ARG A 56 2.38 4.24 11.18
CA ARG A 56 1.11 4.77 10.64
C ARG A 56 1.30 5.88 9.62
N GLU A 57 2.46 5.91 8.98
CA GLU A 57 2.72 6.78 7.84
C GLU A 57 2.08 6.23 6.58
N VAL A 58 1.87 4.92 6.50
CA VAL A 58 1.20 4.25 5.37
C VAL A 58 0.16 3.25 5.89
N GLU A 59 -1.11 3.44 5.53
CA GLU A 59 -2.17 2.44 5.76
C GLU A 59 -2.53 1.76 4.43
N VAL A 60 -2.81 0.45 4.46
CA VAL A 60 -3.14 -0.33 3.26
C VAL A 60 -4.34 -1.23 3.51
N GLN A 61 -5.37 -1.08 2.68
CA GLN A 61 -6.63 -1.80 2.79
C GLN A 61 -6.95 -2.53 1.50
N LEU A 62 -7.43 -3.77 1.59
CA LEU A 62 -7.92 -4.53 0.44
C LEU A 62 -9.25 -3.99 -0.06
N GLU A 63 -9.32 -3.65 -1.34
CA GLU A 63 -10.60 -3.29 -1.98
C GLU A 63 -11.57 -4.48 -2.01
N SER A 64 -11.03 -5.70 -2.15
CA SER A 64 -11.83 -6.92 -2.36
C SER A 64 -12.56 -7.40 -1.10
N SER A 65 -11.94 -7.24 0.08
CA SER A 65 -12.44 -7.79 1.34
C SER A 65 -12.76 -6.72 2.39
N GLY A 66 -12.33 -5.47 2.19
CA GLY A 66 -12.40 -4.42 3.22
C GLY A 66 -11.51 -4.69 4.44
N GLU A 67 -10.66 -5.73 4.38
CA GLU A 67 -9.72 -6.07 5.44
C GLU A 67 -8.48 -5.19 5.34
N ASN A 68 -8.02 -4.68 6.50
CA ASN A 68 -6.70 -4.09 6.60
C ASN A 68 -5.67 -5.21 6.43
N LEU A 69 -4.71 -4.98 5.54
CA LEU A 69 -3.67 -5.98 5.28
C LEU A 69 -2.69 -6.12 6.46
N PHE A 70 -2.67 -5.15 7.37
CA PHE A 70 -1.78 -5.07 8.54
C PHE A 70 -2.44 -4.31 9.69
#